data_AF-A0A8S3ABL2-F1
#
_entry.id   AF-A0A8S3ABL2-F1
#
_cell.length_a   1.000
_cell.length_b   1.000
_cell.length_c   1.000
_cell.angle_alpha   90.00
_cell.angle_beta   90.00
_cell.angle_gamma   90.00
#
_symmetry.space_group_name_H-M   'P 1'
#
loop_
_entity.id
_entity.type
_entity.pdbx_description
1 polymer ?
#
loop_
_entity_poly.entity_id
_entity_poly.type
_entity_poly.pdbx_seq_one_letter_code
_entity_poly.pdbx_strand_id
1 'polypeptide(L)'
;MLSSFLSNTFKIQAIINKTLMECKDIDNAMHLFSSITNKSNYMYTVMFKGLITNNVAEKVLNLFDEMKIEPDQFILSTLFNACAVLNNNRAMKTGKKLLAEMPENYRNHNTISTSAINMLMKFGDVESAETIFRSIKTKDIITYNVMMKGYVGNEKFEKALDLFQQIHLSLTNVTYTIAFNCCAKLCNDRAIKIGKELLAKMPENYRNDNKTSTSAIDMLMKFGDVESAERIFLSIKAKDIITYGAMVKGN
;
A
#
# COMPACT_ATOMS: atom_id res chain seq x y z
N MET A 1 -14.54 -40.88 -2.22
CA MET A 1 -14.57 -39.92 -3.36
C MET A 1 -14.48 -38.47 -2.91
N LEU A 2 -15.32 -37.98 -1.99
CA LEU A 2 -15.22 -36.60 -1.47
C LEU A 2 -13.90 -36.31 -0.76
N SER A 3 -13.37 -37.23 0.05
CA SER A 3 -12.10 -37.08 0.76
C SER A 3 -10.87 -37.03 -0.16
N SER A 4 -10.86 -37.82 -1.24
CA SER A 4 -9.77 -37.81 -2.24
C SER A 4 -9.81 -36.57 -3.14
N PHE A 5 -11.02 -36.08 -3.46
CA PHE A 5 -11.20 -34.83 -4.20
C PHE A 5 -10.78 -33.60 -3.39
N LEU A 6 -11.15 -33.56 -2.10
CA LEU A 6 -10.71 -32.54 -1.14
C LEU A 6 -9.19 -32.59 -0.94
N SER A 7 -8.61 -33.79 -0.77
CA SER A 7 -7.15 -33.95 -0.64
C SER A 7 -6.38 -33.44 -1.86
N ASN A 8 -6.88 -33.67 -3.08
CA ASN A 8 -6.26 -33.16 -4.30
C ASN A 8 -6.41 -31.65 -4.45
N THR A 9 -7.54 -31.06 -4.06
CA THR A 9 -7.72 -29.60 -4.09
C THR A 9 -6.80 -28.87 -3.09
N PHE A 10 -6.63 -29.40 -1.87
CA PHE A 10 -5.67 -28.84 -0.91
C PHE A 10 -4.21 -28.98 -1.36
N LYS A 11 -3.84 -30.10 -1.99
CA LYS A 11 -2.50 -30.29 -2.57
C LYS A 11 -2.25 -29.33 -3.74
N ILE A 12 -3.20 -29.19 -4.67
CA ILE A 12 -3.09 -28.26 -5.80
C ILE A 12 -3.02 -26.82 -5.31
N GLN A 13 -3.79 -26.46 -4.28
CA GLN A 13 -3.76 -25.14 -3.64
C GLN A 13 -2.41 -24.85 -2.98
N ALA A 14 -1.82 -25.82 -2.27
CA ALA A 14 -0.49 -25.69 -1.68
C ALA A 14 0.60 -25.60 -2.75
N ILE A 15 0.46 -26.35 -3.85
CA ILE A 15 1.38 -26.29 -5.01
C ILE A 15 1.28 -24.93 -5.67
N ILE A 16 0.10 -24.40 -5.97
CA ILE A 16 -0.06 -23.07 -6.58
C ILE A 16 0.56 -21.98 -5.69
N ASN A 17 0.30 -22.01 -4.38
CA ASN A 17 0.95 -21.10 -3.43
C ASN A 17 2.48 -21.22 -3.47
N LYS A 18 3.01 -22.45 -3.44
CA LYS A 18 4.44 -22.73 -3.46
C LYS A 18 5.10 -22.29 -4.78
N THR A 19 4.52 -22.65 -5.92
CA THR A 19 5.05 -22.35 -7.25
C THR A 19 5.03 -20.85 -7.55
N LEU A 20 4.00 -20.11 -7.12
CA LEU A 20 3.92 -18.66 -7.32
C LEU A 20 4.78 -17.84 -6.35
N MET A 21 4.84 -18.26 -5.07
CA MET A 21 5.53 -17.48 -4.04
C MET A 21 7.02 -17.80 -3.93
N GLU A 22 7.42 -19.06 -4.18
CA GLU A 22 8.82 -19.51 -4.05
C GLU A 22 9.51 -19.68 -5.40
N CYS A 23 8.83 -20.26 -6.40
CA CYS A 23 9.48 -20.64 -7.67
C CYS A 23 9.39 -19.58 -8.77
N LYS A 24 8.53 -18.56 -8.62
CA LYS A 24 8.24 -17.52 -9.63
C LYS A 24 7.90 -18.05 -11.02
N ASP A 25 7.48 -19.31 -11.12
CA ASP A 25 7.12 -19.97 -12.36
C ASP A 25 5.63 -19.75 -12.64
N ILE A 26 5.35 -18.59 -13.23
CA ILE A 26 3.99 -18.12 -13.51
C ILE A 26 3.30 -19.05 -14.51
N ASP A 27 4.00 -19.54 -15.54
CA ASP A 27 3.37 -20.27 -16.63
C ASP A 27 2.91 -21.66 -16.18
N ASN A 28 3.72 -22.36 -15.38
CA ASN A 28 3.27 -23.61 -14.75
C ASN A 28 2.11 -23.38 -13.78
N ALA A 29 2.15 -22.32 -12.97
CA ALA A 29 1.05 -22.00 -12.08
C ALA A 29 -0.27 -21.70 -12.83
N MET A 30 -0.19 -20.96 -13.93
CA MET A 30 -1.33 -20.67 -14.80
C MET A 30 -1.87 -21.94 -15.48
N HIS A 31 -0.99 -22.81 -15.98
CA HIS A 31 -1.39 -24.08 -16.58
C HIS A 31 -2.09 -24.98 -15.55
N LEU A 32 -1.50 -25.14 -14.36
CA LEU A 32 -2.12 -25.90 -13.26
C LEU A 32 -3.47 -25.30 -12.87
N PHE A 33 -3.56 -23.98 -12.75
CA PHE A 33 -4.82 -23.30 -12.43
C PHE A 33 -5.89 -23.54 -13.51
N SER A 34 -5.51 -23.46 -14.79
CA SER A 34 -6.43 -23.69 -15.91
C SER A 34 -7.05 -25.09 -15.87
N SER A 35 -6.28 -26.10 -15.45
CA SER A 35 -6.70 -27.50 -15.35
C SER A 35 -7.76 -27.78 -14.27
N ILE A 36 -7.96 -26.84 -13.32
CA ILE A 36 -8.95 -26.98 -12.25
C ILE A 36 -10.34 -26.65 -12.79
N THR A 37 -11.27 -27.59 -12.75
CA THR A 37 -12.66 -27.38 -13.21
C THR A 37 -13.46 -26.49 -12.25
N ASN A 38 -13.38 -26.73 -10.95
CA ASN A 38 -14.14 -25.99 -9.92
C ASN A 38 -13.22 -25.08 -9.10
N LYS A 39 -12.95 -23.89 -9.62
CA LYS A 39 -12.10 -22.87 -8.97
C LYS A 39 -12.89 -22.15 -7.87
N SER A 40 -12.30 -21.99 -6.68
CA SER A 40 -12.90 -21.25 -5.56
C SER A 40 -12.37 -19.82 -5.46
N ASN A 41 -13.06 -18.94 -4.72
CA ASN A 41 -12.61 -17.56 -4.51
C ASN A 41 -11.22 -17.48 -3.87
N TYR A 42 -10.90 -18.42 -2.97
CA TYR A 42 -9.58 -18.52 -2.38
C TYR A 42 -8.49 -18.79 -3.43
N MET A 43 -8.74 -19.70 -4.39
CA MET A 43 -7.74 -20.02 -5.42
C MET A 43 -7.47 -18.82 -6.33
N TYR A 44 -8.51 -18.08 -6.73
CA TYR A 44 -8.34 -16.81 -7.46
C TYR A 44 -7.55 -15.79 -6.64
N THR A 45 -7.85 -15.64 -5.35
CA THR A 45 -7.11 -14.73 -4.45
C THR A 45 -5.62 -15.07 -4.42
N VAL A 46 -5.27 -16.35 -4.31
CA VAL A 46 -3.88 -16.81 -4.35
C VAL A 46 -3.23 -16.51 -5.70
N MET A 47 -3.89 -16.86 -6.81
CA MET A 47 -3.37 -16.59 -8.15
C MET A 47 -3.12 -15.10 -8.34
N PHE A 48 -4.08 -14.26 -7.97
CA PHE A 48 -3.99 -12.82 -8.17
C PHE A 48 -2.85 -12.21 -7.34
N LYS A 49 -2.73 -12.61 -6.06
CA LYS A 49 -1.61 -12.17 -5.21
C LYS A 49 -0.26 -12.58 -5.81
N GLY A 50 -0.13 -13.84 -6.25
CA GLY A 50 1.07 -14.34 -6.88
C GLY A 50 1.43 -13.62 -8.19
N LEU A 51 0.43 -13.28 -9.01
CA LEU A 51 0.64 -12.52 -10.24
C LEU A 51 1.07 -11.07 -9.96
N ILE A 52 0.51 -10.43 -8.92
CA ILE A 52 0.90 -9.08 -8.49
C ILE A 52 2.35 -9.08 -7.97
N THR A 53 2.72 -10.04 -7.11
CA THR A 53 4.08 -10.10 -6.54
C THR A 53 5.16 -10.41 -7.57
N ASN A 54 4.80 -11.07 -8.67
CA ASN A 54 5.69 -11.35 -9.80
C ASN A 54 5.61 -10.30 -10.93
N ASN A 55 5.05 -9.11 -10.67
CA ASN A 55 4.99 -7.98 -11.63
C ASN A 55 4.26 -8.28 -12.95
N VAL A 56 3.32 -9.22 -12.95
CA VAL A 56 2.49 -9.58 -14.13
C VAL A 56 1.01 -9.29 -13.86
N ALA A 57 0.74 -8.14 -13.25
CA ALA A 57 -0.60 -7.76 -12.80
C ALA A 57 -1.66 -7.72 -13.93
N GLU A 58 -1.27 -7.57 -15.20
CA GLU A 58 -2.24 -7.56 -16.32
C GLU A 58 -2.94 -8.92 -16.48
N LYS A 59 -2.23 -10.03 -16.17
CA LYS A 59 -2.83 -11.38 -16.15
C LYS A 59 -3.95 -11.51 -15.10
N VAL A 60 -3.96 -10.66 -14.06
CA VAL A 60 -5.04 -10.64 -13.05
C VAL A 60 -6.36 -10.22 -13.68
N LEU A 61 -6.36 -9.14 -14.48
CA LEU A 61 -7.60 -8.67 -15.12
C LEU A 61 -8.11 -9.67 -16.15
N ASN A 62 -7.22 -10.34 -16.88
CA ASN A 62 -7.61 -11.41 -17.82
C ASN A 62 -8.29 -12.57 -17.09
N LEU A 63 -7.68 -13.07 -16.00
CA LEU A 63 -8.30 -14.14 -15.21
C LEU A 63 -9.58 -13.70 -14.52
N PHE A 64 -9.69 -12.42 -14.16
CA PHE A 64 -10.92 -11.87 -13.60
C PHE A 64 -12.05 -11.86 -14.64
N ASP A 65 -11.76 -11.52 -15.90
CA ASP A 65 -12.75 -11.55 -16.98
C ASP A 65 -13.26 -12.99 -17.26
N GLU A 66 -12.44 -14.01 -16.98
CA GLU A 66 -12.81 -15.44 -17.08
C GLU A 66 -13.58 -15.97 -15.87
N MET A 67 -13.61 -15.23 -14.77
CA MET A 67 -14.17 -15.66 -13.50
C MET A 67 -15.71 -15.69 -13.56
N LYS A 68 -16.30 -16.86 -13.30
CA LYS A 68 -17.76 -17.09 -13.36
C LYS A 68 -18.46 -17.10 -12.00
N ILE A 69 -17.71 -16.86 -10.93
CA ILE A 69 -18.21 -16.83 -9.56
C ILE A 69 -18.18 -15.40 -9.04
N GLU A 70 -19.00 -15.08 -8.05
CA GLU A 70 -19.05 -13.74 -7.48
C GLU A 70 -17.80 -13.48 -6.61
N PRO A 71 -17.08 -12.36 -6.83
CA PRO A 71 -15.93 -11.98 -6.01
C PRO A 71 -16.31 -11.76 -4.55
N ASP A 72 -15.61 -12.45 -3.65
CA ASP A 72 -15.67 -12.12 -2.23
C ASP A 72 -14.81 -10.90 -1.88
N GLN A 73 -14.89 -10.48 -0.62
CA GLN A 73 -14.09 -9.37 -0.09
C GLN A 73 -12.58 -9.46 -0.35
N PHE A 74 -12.01 -10.67 -0.36
CA PHE A 74 -10.58 -10.86 -0.51
C PHE A 74 -10.16 -10.70 -1.96
N ILE A 75 -10.98 -11.19 -2.89
CA ILE A 75 -10.79 -10.95 -4.32
C ILE A 75 -10.95 -9.46 -4.62
N LEU A 76 -12.01 -8.81 -4.13
CA LEU A 76 -12.22 -7.37 -4.35
C LEU A 76 -11.03 -6.54 -3.88
N SER A 77 -10.53 -6.78 -2.66
CA SER A 77 -9.32 -6.11 -2.14
C SER A 77 -8.09 -6.37 -3.04
N THR A 78 -7.92 -7.61 -3.50
CA THR A 78 -6.79 -7.97 -4.37
C THR A 78 -6.91 -7.35 -5.76
N LEU A 79 -8.12 -7.27 -6.32
CA LEU A 79 -8.41 -6.61 -7.60
C LEU A 79 -8.17 -5.10 -7.53
N PHE A 80 -8.59 -4.43 -6.44
CA PHE A 80 -8.27 -3.02 -6.24
C PHE A 80 -6.75 -2.80 -6.17
N ASN A 81 -6.02 -3.68 -5.50
CA ASN A 81 -4.56 -3.61 -5.49
C ASN A 81 -3.95 -3.84 -6.88
N ALA A 82 -4.43 -4.82 -7.65
CA ALA A 82 -3.99 -5.03 -9.04
C ALA A 82 -4.24 -3.80 -9.91
N CYS A 83 -5.44 -3.19 -9.78
CA CYS A 83 -5.80 -1.99 -10.49
C CYS A 83 -4.90 -0.80 -10.12
N ALA A 84 -4.57 -0.66 -8.83
CA ALA A 84 -3.64 0.36 -8.32
C ALA A 84 -2.21 0.19 -8.87
N VAL A 85 -1.75 -1.06 -9.01
CA VAL A 85 -0.43 -1.40 -9.57
C VAL A 85 -0.39 -1.14 -11.08
N LEU A 86 -1.43 -1.52 -11.82
CA LEU A 86 -1.51 -1.37 -13.27
C LEU A 86 -1.60 0.08 -13.71
N ASN A 87 -2.35 0.89 -12.97
CA ASN A 87 -2.51 2.33 -13.20
C ASN A 87 -2.77 2.74 -14.67
N ASN A 88 -3.54 1.93 -15.39
CA ASN A 88 -3.89 2.14 -16.80
C ASN A 88 -5.41 2.31 -16.99
N ASN A 89 -5.84 2.69 -18.20
CA ASN A 89 -7.25 2.97 -18.48
C ASN A 89 -8.18 1.75 -18.26
N ARG A 90 -7.69 0.53 -18.51
CA ARG A 90 -8.46 -0.70 -18.27
C ARG A 90 -8.69 -0.89 -16.78
N ALA A 91 -7.61 -0.84 -16.00
CA ALA A 91 -7.65 -0.93 -14.55
C ALA A 91 -8.56 0.14 -13.91
N MET A 92 -8.55 1.37 -14.43
CA MET A 92 -9.44 2.42 -13.96
C MET A 92 -10.92 2.09 -14.19
N LYS A 93 -11.29 1.64 -15.40
CA LYS A 93 -12.66 1.23 -15.72
C LYS A 93 -13.11 0.05 -14.87
N THR A 94 -12.28 -0.99 -14.75
CA THR A 94 -12.56 -2.17 -13.95
C THR A 94 -12.71 -1.80 -12.47
N GLY A 95 -11.78 -1.02 -11.91
CA GLY A 95 -11.82 -0.58 -10.53
C GLY A 95 -13.07 0.23 -10.18
N LYS A 96 -13.48 1.16 -11.06
CA LYS A 96 -14.72 1.94 -10.88
C LYS A 96 -15.97 1.08 -10.97
N LYS A 97 -16.02 0.10 -11.88
CA LYS A 97 -17.11 -0.88 -11.98
C LYS A 97 -17.23 -1.70 -10.69
N LEU A 98 -16.12 -2.27 -10.22
CA LEU A 98 -16.06 -3.03 -8.97
C LEU A 98 -16.53 -2.19 -7.77
N LEU A 99 -16.16 -0.91 -7.72
CA LEU A 99 -16.62 0.00 -6.67
C LEU A 99 -18.10 0.32 -6.73
N ALA A 100 -18.70 0.41 -7.92
CA ALA A 100 -20.13 0.65 -8.09
C ALA A 100 -20.94 -0.58 -7.67
N GLU A 101 -20.45 -1.77 -8.00
CA GLU A 101 -21.09 -3.07 -7.70
C GLU A 101 -20.80 -3.55 -6.26
N MET A 102 -19.87 -2.91 -5.54
CA MET A 102 -19.49 -3.31 -4.18
C MET A 102 -20.66 -3.19 -3.19
N PRO A 103 -20.97 -4.26 -2.44
CA PRO A 103 -22.00 -4.24 -1.40
C PRO A 103 -21.77 -3.17 -0.33
N GLU A 104 -22.86 -2.58 0.17
CA GLU A 104 -22.80 -1.46 1.13
C GLU A 104 -22.12 -1.85 2.46
N ASN A 105 -22.30 -3.09 2.92
CA ASN A 105 -21.62 -3.61 4.10
C ASN A 105 -20.09 -3.69 3.92
N TYR A 106 -19.60 -3.87 2.68
CA TYR A 106 -18.17 -3.87 2.38
C TYR A 106 -17.56 -2.47 2.34
N ARG A 107 -18.35 -1.43 2.01
CA ARG A 107 -17.90 -0.01 2.08
C ARG A 107 -17.52 0.41 3.50
N ASN A 108 -18.13 -0.23 4.50
CA ASN A 108 -17.83 0.01 5.91
C ASN A 108 -16.66 -0.84 6.43
N HIS A 109 -16.21 -1.85 5.69
CA HIS A 109 -15.15 -2.76 6.12
C HIS A 109 -13.77 -2.18 5.80
N ASN A 110 -12.97 -1.95 6.85
CA ASN A 110 -11.72 -1.19 6.76
C ASN A 110 -10.76 -1.72 5.68
N THR A 111 -10.52 -3.03 5.61
CA THR A 111 -9.53 -3.62 4.68
C THR A 111 -9.85 -3.39 3.20
N ILE A 112 -11.10 -3.59 2.79
CA ILE A 112 -11.53 -3.48 1.40
C ILE A 112 -11.55 -2.01 1.00
N SER A 113 -12.16 -1.16 1.85
CA SER A 113 -12.23 0.28 1.63
C SER A 113 -10.85 0.92 1.57
N THR A 114 -9.89 0.48 2.39
CA THR A 114 -8.50 0.95 2.32
C THR A 114 -7.81 0.55 1.00
N SER A 115 -8.11 -0.64 0.48
CA SER A 115 -7.60 -1.07 -0.84
C SER A 115 -8.18 -0.23 -1.98
N ALA A 116 -9.49 0.06 -1.89
CA ALA A 116 -10.19 0.95 -2.81
C ALA A 116 -9.65 2.39 -2.78
N ILE A 117 -9.41 2.94 -1.58
CA ILE A 117 -8.80 4.27 -1.40
C ILE A 117 -7.43 4.30 -2.08
N ASN A 118 -6.56 3.32 -1.82
CA ASN A 118 -5.25 3.25 -2.45
C ASN A 118 -5.35 3.25 -3.99
N MET A 119 -6.28 2.48 -4.55
CA MET A 119 -6.54 2.45 -5.99
C MET A 119 -6.97 3.82 -6.53
N LEU A 120 -7.96 4.47 -5.91
CA LEU A 120 -8.46 5.77 -6.34
C LEU A 120 -7.38 6.85 -6.27
N MET A 121 -6.57 6.86 -5.21
CA MET A 121 -5.44 7.79 -5.09
C MET A 121 -4.38 7.56 -6.17
N LYS A 122 -4.18 6.32 -6.64
CA LYS A 122 -3.28 6.04 -7.77
C LYS A 122 -3.80 6.56 -9.10
N PHE A 123 -5.12 6.54 -9.28
CA PHE A 123 -5.81 7.12 -10.43
C PHE A 123 -5.95 8.65 -10.38
N GLY A 124 -5.55 9.29 -9.27
CA GLY A 124 -5.73 10.72 -9.05
C GLY A 124 -7.16 11.13 -8.68
N ASP A 125 -8.05 10.16 -8.42
CA ASP A 125 -9.44 10.40 -8.03
C ASP A 125 -9.55 10.66 -6.51
N VAL A 126 -8.96 11.78 -6.08
CA VAL A 126 -8.81 12.15 -4.66
C VAL A 126 -10.16 12.35 -3.99
N GLU A 127 -11.14 12.92 -4.69
CA GLU A 127 -12.47 13.20 -4.14
C GLU A 127 -13.24 11.92 -3.79
N SER A 128 -13.25 10.94 -4.70
CA SER A 128 -13.88 9.65 -4.43
C SER A 128 -13.18 8.92 -3.27
N ALA A 129 -11.85 9.01 -3.19
CA ALA A 129 -11.09 8.43 -2.10
C ALA A 129 -11.43 9.08 -0.74
N GLU A 130 -11.60 10.41 -0.70
CA GLU A 130 -12.03 11.14 0.50
C GLU A 130 -13.44 10.71 0.95
N THR A 131 -14.36 10.52 0.00
CA THR A 131 -15.72 10.04 0.29
C THR A 131 -15.70 8.66 0.95
N ILE A 132 -14.97 7.69 0.38
CA ILE A 132 -14.83 6.35 0.97
C ILE A 132 -14.12 6.43 2.32
N PHE A 133 -13.08 7.25 2.45
CA PHE A 133 -12.39 7.43 3.71
C PHE A 133 -13.35 7.92 4.80
N ARG A 134 -14.20 8.92 4.51
CA ARG A 134 -15.20 9.43 5.47
C ARG A 134 -16.23 8.37 5.87
N SER A 135 -16.62 7.46 4.98
CA SER A 135 -17.61 6.41 5.30
C SER A 135 -17.09 5.31 6.24
N ILE A 136 -15.76 5.12 6.35
CA ILE A 136 -15.19 4.11 7.26
C ILE A 136 -15.43 4.55 8.73
N LYS A 137 -16.25 3.79 9.46
CA LYS A 137 -16.60 4.09 10.87
C LYS A 137 -15.40 4.05 11.81
N THR A 138 -14.55 3.03 11.67
CA THR A 138 -13.39 2.82 12.55
C THR A 138 -12.15 2.65 11.69
N LYS A 139 -11.32 3.69 11.66
CA LYS A 139 -10.09 3.74 10.87
C LYS A 139 -8.91 3.32 11.74
N ASP A 140 -8.12 2.38 11.27
CA ASP A 140 -6.82 2.07 11.88
C ASP A 140 -5.71 2.95 11.28
N ILE A 141 -4.50 2.82 11.85
CA ILE A 141 -3.33 3.59 11.40
C ILE A 141 -2.94 3.26 9.94
N ILE A 142 -3.28 2.07 9.44
CA ILE A 142 -2.99 1.67 8.06
C ILE A 142 -3.85 2.50 7.10
N THR A 143 -5.14 2.66 7.40
CA THR A 143 -6.06 3.48 6.61
C THR A 143 -5.65 4.95 6.57
N TYR A 144 -5.22 5.51 7.70
CA TYR A 144 -4.64 6.86 7.75
C TYR A 144 -3.37 6.97 6.90
N ASN A 145 -2.44 6.01 7.03
CA ASN A 145 -1.20 5.99 6.26
C ASN A 145 -1.45 5.90 4.75
N VAL A 146 -2.42 5.09 4.31
CA VAL A 146 -2.80 4.99 2.89
C VAL A 146 -3.33 6.32 2.37
N MET A 147 -4.22 6.97 3.12
CA MET A 147 -4.78 8.26 2.73
C MET A 147 -3.71 9.36 2.69
N MET A 148 -2.87 9.45 3.72
CA MET A 148 -1.75 10.41 3.77
C MET A 148 -0.77 10.19 2.62
N LYS A 149 -0.38 8.94 2.36
CA LYS A 149 0.51 8.60 1.23
C LYS A 149 -0.14 8.95 -0.11
N GLY A 150 -1.43 8.71 -0.24
CA GLY A 150 -2.21 9.11 -1.40
C GLY A 150 -2.16 10.62 -1.62
N TYR A 151 -2.39 11.41 -0.57
CA TYR A 151 -2.32 12.88 -0.66
C TYR A 151 -0.93 13.35 -1.07
N VAL A 152 0.13 12.81 -0.47
CA VAL A 152 1.52 13.11 -0.86
C VAL A 152 1.78 12.76 -2.33
N GLY A 153 1.28 11.62 -2.80
CA GLY A 153 1.42 11.20 -4.21
C GLY A 153 0.62 12.03 -5.21
N ASN A 154 -0.39 12.77 -4.73
CA ASN A 154 -1.19 13.71 -5.52
C ASN A 154 -0.86 15.18 -5.20
N GLU A 155 0.30 15.42 -4.58
CA GLU A 155 0.82 16.75 -4.25
C GLU A 155 -0.11 17.59 -3.34
N LYS A 156 -0.97 16.92 -2.56
CA LYS A 156 -1.87 17.54 -1.56
C LYS A 156 -1.23 17.54 -0.17
N PHE A 157 -0.04 18.11 -0.06
CA PHE A 157 0.78 18.02 1.15
C PHE A 157 0.10 18.63 2.40
N GLU A 158 -0.55 19.79 2.28
CA GLU A 158 -1.29 20.39 3.41
C GLU A 158 -2.40 19.44 3.93
N LYS A 159 -3.18 18.83 3.03
CA LYS A 159 -4.19 17.83 3.41
C LYS A 159 -3.59 16.62 4.12
N ALA A 160 -2.39 16.19 3.72
CA ALA A 160 -1.68 15.09 4.39
C ALA A 160 -1.24 15.47 5.82
N LEU A 161 -0.76 16.71 6.04
CA LEU A 161 -0.43 17.18 7.39
C LEU A 161 -1.68 17.44 8.25
N ASP A 162 -2.74 18.00 7.68
CA ASP A 162 -4.02 18.17 8.37
C ASP A 162 -4.57 16.82 8.84
N LEU A 163 -4.47 15.79 7.98
CA LEU A 163 -4.88 14.44 8.34
C LEU A 163 -3.96 13.82 9.40
N PHE A 164 -2.65 14.04 9.30
CA PHE A 164 -1.70 13.58 10.31
C PHE A 164 -2.04 14.11 11.71
N GLN A 165 -2.39 15.39 11.82
CA GLN A 165 -2.73 16.02 13.10
C GLN A 165 -4.05 15.49 13.72
N GLN A 166 -4.90 14.85 12.91
CA GLN A 166 -6.13 14.20 13.37
C GLN A 166 -5.89 12.76 13.89
N ILE A 167 -4.66 12.22 13.77
CA ILE A 167 -4.34 10.88 14.23
C ILE A 167 -4.17 10.89 15.76
N HIS A 168 -5.11 10.24 16.44
CA HIS A 168 -5.06 10.00 17.89
C HIS A 168 -4.65 8.54 18.23
N LEU A 169 -4.05 7.84 17.27
CA LEU A 169 -3.56 6.47 17.39
C LEU A 169 -2.05 6.44 17.59
N SER A 170 -1.53 5.30 18.07
CA SER A 170 -0.08 5.07 18.12
C SER A 170 0.53 5.13 16.72
N LEU A 171 1.46 6.06 16.53
CA LEU A 171 2.15 6.26 15.27
C LEU A 171 3.12 5.11 14.98
N THR A 172 3.21 4.74 13.71
CA THR A 172 4.16 3.73 13.22
C THR A 172 5.33 4.41 12.50
N ASN A 173 6.44 3.69 12.31
CA ASN A 173 7.57 4.16 11.49
C ASN A 173 7.12 4.63 10.09
N VAL A 174 6.13 3.94 9.49
CA VAL A 174 5.52 4.34 8.22
C VAL A 174 4.85 5.71 8.32
N THR A 175 4.11 5.97 9.40
CA THR A 175 3.45 7.26 9.62
C THR A 175 4.46 8.40 9.76
N TYR A 176 5.53 8.19 10.54
CA TYR A 176 6.65 9.14 10.66
C TYR A 176 7.29 9.42 9.29
N THR A 177 7.59 8.37 8.54
CA THR A 177 8.18 8.49 7.20
C THR A 177 7.32 9.36 6.27
N ILE A 178 6.00 9.11 6.23
CA ILE A 178 5.09 9.89 5.38
C ILE A 178 5.03 11.36 5.85
N ALA A 179 4.95 11.59 7.15
CA ALA A 179 4.89 12.94 7.71
C ALA A 179 6.19 13.73 7.45
N PHE A 180 7.36 13.12 7.63
CA PHE A 180 8.65 13.76 7.32
C PHE A 180 8.77 14.10 5.83
N ASN A 181 8.40 13.17 4.93
CA ASN A 181 8.38 13.45 3.50
C ASN A 181 7.43 14.61 3.15
N CYS A 182 6.27 14.68 3.83
CA CYS A 182 5.32 15.77 3.64
C CYS A 182 5.89 17.12 4.11
N CYS A 183 6.48 17.14 5.31
CA CYS A 183 7.14 18.31 5.86
C CYS A 183 8.28 18.80 4.97
N ALA A 184 9.11 17.88 4.45
CA ALA A 184 10.17 18.15 3.50
C ALA A 184 9.66 18.74 2.16
N LYS A 185 8.43 18.43 1.75
CA LYS A 185 7.84 18.96 0.52
C LYS A 185 7.22 20.35 0.71
N LEU A 186 6.65 20.63 1.88
CA LEU A 186 6.04 21.93 2.19
C LEU A 186 7.07 23.01 2.52
N CYS A 187 8.08 22.67 3.34
CA CYS A 187 9.16 23.58 3.72
C CYS A 187 8.71 24.97 4.21
N ASN A 188 7.54 25.04 4.86
CA ASN A 188 7.00 26.26 5.47
C ASN A 188 7.11 26.19 7.01
N ASP A 189 6.89 27.30 7.71
CA ASP A 189 7.05 27.39 9.17
C ASP A 189 6.23 26.34 9.93
N ARG A 190 5.01 26.06 9.44
CA ARG A 190 4.13 25.02 10.00
C ARG A 190 4.78 23.64 9.89
N ALA A 191 5.26 23.28 8.71
CA ALA A 191 5.93 22.01 8.45
C ALA A 191 7.23 21.87 9.25
N ILE A 192 8.00 22.94 9.40
CA ILE A 192 9.22 22.97 10.23
C ILE A 192 8.88 22.65 11.68
N LYS A 193 7.87 23.33 12.23
CA LYS A 193 7.43 23.11 13.62
C LYS A 193 6.97 21.67 13.83
N ILE A 194 6.08 21.16 12.98
CA ILE A 194 5.55 19.79 13.07
C ILE A 194 6.69 18.76 12.91
N GLY A 195 7.59 18.96 11.95
CA GLY A 195 8.72 18.07 11.69
C GLY A 195 9.67 17.96 12.89
N LYS A 196 9.99 19.08 13.55
CA LYS A 196 10.82 19.09 14.76
C LYS A 196 10.12 18.42 15.95
N GLU A 197 8.82 18.67 16.16
CA GLU A 197 8.03 18.01 17.20
C GLU A 197 7.96 16.48 16.99
N LEU A 198 7.78 16.05 15.74
CA LEU A 198 7.81 14.64 15.36
C LEU A 198 9.16 13.99 15.68
N LEU A 199 10.26 14.64 15.29
CA LEU A 199 11.60 14.12 15.53
C LEU A 199 11.90 13.95 17.03
N ALA A 200 11.47 14.92 17.85
CA ALA A 200 11.62 14.86 19.30
C ALA A 200 10.84 13.69 19.93
N LYS A 201 9.64 13.38 19.39
CA LYS A 201 8.78 12.27 19.86
C LYS A 201 9.13 10.92 19.24
N MET A 202 10.03 10.87 18.26
CA MET A 202 10.33 9.66 17.51
C MET A 202 11.03 8.60 18.38
N PRO A 203 10.41 7.40 18.56
CA PRO A 203 11.00 6.29 19.29
C PRO A 203 12.36 5.85 18.75
N GLU A 204 13.24 5.35 19.63
CA GLU A 204 14.60 4.94 19.28
C GLU A 204 14.64 3.77 18.29
N ASN A 205 13.70 2.83 18.38
CA ASN A 205 13.60 1.74 17.40
C ASN A 205 13.27 2.25 15.98
N TYR A 206 12.57 3.37 15.84
CA TYR A 206 12.30 3.97 14.52
C TYR A 206 13.49 4.79 14.01
N ARG A 207 14.38 5.26 14.89
CA ARG A 207 15.68 5.86 14.49
C ARG A 207 16.61 4.83 13.84
N ASN A 208 16.45 3.55 14.16
CA ASN A 208 17.20 2.47 13.54
C ASN A 208 16.57 1.99 12.21
N ASP A 209 15.37 2.44 11.86
CA ASP A 209 14.77 2.16 10.56
C ASP A 209 15.32 3.13 9.51
N ASN A 210 16.15 2.62 8.60
CA ASN A 210 16.82 3.43 7.58
C ASN A 210 15.86 4.32 6.79
N LYS A 211 14.66 3.83 6.46
CA LYS A 211 13.67 4.60 5.68
C LYS A 211 13.18 5.81 6.46
N THR A 212 12.79 5.61 7.72
CA THR A 212 12.31 6.68 8.59
C THR A 212 13.41 7.70 8.84
N SER A 213 14.62 7.25 9.21
CA SER A 213 15.75 8.15 9.45
C SER A 213 16.21 8.88 8.20
N THR A 214 16.20 8.23 7.04
CA THR A 214 16.52 8.89 5.75
C THR A 214 15.49 9.98 5.42
N SER A 215 14.20 9.74 5.66
CA SER A 215 13.16 10.77 5.47
C SER A 215 13.29 11.94 6.45
N ALA A 216 13.71 11.67 7.69
CA ALA A 216 14.00 12.72 8.66
C ALA A 216 15.22 13.56 8.25
N ILE A 217 16.27 12.92 7.71
CA ILE A 217 17.45 13.60 7.15
C ILE A 217 17.04 14.49 5.97
N ASP A 218 16.30 13.97 4.97
CA ASP A 218 15.84 14.78 3.82
C ASP A 218 15.04 16.01 4.28
N MET A 219 14.16 15.82 5.26
CA MET A 219 13.40 16.91 5.86
C MET A 219 14.30 17.96 6.51
N LEU A 220 15.24 17.56 7.37
CA LEU A 220 16.13 18.48 8.08
C LEU A 220 17.05 19.24 7.13
N MET A 221 17.60 18.56 6.13
CA MET A 221 18.45 19.20 5.14
C MET A 221 17.69 20.29 4.38
N LYS A 222 16.43 20.04 3.99
CA LYS A 222 15.59 21.07 3.34
C LYS A 222 15.23 22.23 4.26
N PHE A 223 15.17 21.99 5.56
CA PHE A 223 14.99 23.04 6.55
C PHE A 223 16.29 23.83 6.82
N GLY A 224 17.42 23.43 6.23
CA GLY A 224 18.74 24.01 6.48
C GLY A 224 19.38 23.56 7.81
N ASP A 225 18.79 22.59 8.50
CA ASP A 225 19.27 22.07 9.80
C ASP A 225 20.26 20.92 9.59
N VAL A 226 21.39 21.26 8.94
CA VAL A 226 22.43 20.29 8.53
C VAL A 226 23.04 19.58 9.73
N GLU A 227 23.23 20.29 10.86
CA GLU A 227 23.82 19.71 12.07
C GLU A 227 22.93 18.59 12.65
N SER A 228 21.62 18.82 12.74
CA SER A 228 20.70 17.78 13.21
C SER A 228 20.61 16.61 12.22
N ALA A 229 20.66 16.89 10.91
CA ALA A 229 20.68 15.87 9.88
C ALA A 229 21.92 14.97 10.01
N GLU A 230 23.11 15.57 10.18
CA GLU A 230 24.37 14.86 10.38
C GLU A 230 24.33 14.00 11.65
N ARG A 231 23.79 14.53 12.76
CA ARG A 231 23.65 13.77 14.01
C ARG A 231 22.81 12.51 13.83
N ILE A 232 21.68 12.60 13.12
CA ILE A 232 20.85 11.42 12.81
C ILE A 232 21.60 10.48 11.88
N PHE A 233 22.23 11.01 10.83
CA PHE A 233 23.00 10.22 9.88
C PHE A 233 24.06 9.38 10.58
N LEU A 234 24.86 9.98 11.47
CA LEU A 234 25.89 9.28 12.22
C LEU A 234 25.31 8.18 13.12
N SER A 235 24.11 8.37 13.68
CA SER A 235 23.44 7.38 14.54
C SER A 235 22.94 6.12 13.82
N ILE A 236 22.80 6.14 12.49
CA ILE A 236 22.33 4.99 11.70
C ILE A 236 23.42 3.91 11.66
N LYS A 237 23.13 2.71 12.19
CA LYS A 237 24.07 1.58 12.27
C LYS A 237 24.49 1.02 10.91
N ALA A 238 23.55 0.86 9.99
CA ALA A 238 23.80 0.26 8.67
C ALA A 238 23.24 1.18 7.57
N LYS A 239 24.05 2.13 7.11
CA LYS A 239 23.64 3.12 6.11
C LYS A 239 23.53 2.48 4.73
N ASP A 240 22.49 2.83 3.98
CA ASP A 240 22.33 2.42 2.59
C ASP A 240 22.58 3.59 1.63
N ILE A 241 22.64 3.31 0.32
CA ILE A 241 22.90 4.32 -0.72
C ILE A 241 21.87 5.46 -0.72
N ILE A 242 20.64 5.20 -0.25
CA ILE A 242 19.58 6.21 -0.17
C ILE A 242 19.86 7.15 1.00
N THR A 243 20.32 6.62 2.14
CA THR A 243 20.75 7.41 3.30
C THR A 243 21.89 8.37 2.95
N TYR A 244 22.92 7.90 2.22
CA TYR A 244 24.01 8.77 1.74
C TYR A 244 23.48 9.82 0.75
N GLY A 245 22.62 9.42 -0.19
CA GLY A 245 22.02 10.32 -1.16
C GLY A 245 21.20 11.45 -0.54
N ALA A 246 20.53 11.21 0.59
CA ALA A 246 19.77 12.24 1.29
C ALA A 246 20.65 13.34 1.90
N MET A 247 21.84 13.01 2.41
CA MET A 247 22.80 14.00 2.92
C MET A 247 23.37 14.89 1.80
N VAL A 248 23.55 14.34 0.60
CA VAL A 248 24.13 15.09 -0.53
C VAL A 248 23.10 15.98 -1.23
N LYS A 249 21.85 15.51 -1.37
CA LYS A 249 20.77 16.23 -2.09
C LYS A 249 20.30 17.53 -1.44
N GLY A 250 20.57 17.70 -0.16
CA GLY A 250 20.11 18.85 0.60
C GLY A 250 21.16 19.95 0.82
N ASN A 251 22.34 19.81 0.22
CA ASN A 251 23.28 20.91 -0.05
C ASN A 251 22.98 21.52 -1.42
#